data_AF-A0A2N0NUT2-F1
#
_entry.id   AF-A0A2N0NUT2-F1
#
_cell.length_a   1.000
_cell.length_b   1.000
_cell.length_c   1.000
_cell.angle_alpha   90.00
_cell.angle_beta   90.00
_cell.angle_gamma   90.00
#
_symmetry.space_group_name_H-M   'P 1'
#
loop_
_entity.id
_entity.type
_entity.pdbx_description
1 polymer ?
#
loop_
_entity_poly.entity_id
_entity_poly.type
_entity_poly.pdbx_seq_one_letter_code
_entity_poly.pdbx_strand_id
1 'polypeptide(L)'
;MQSISNEDQQELEFLLDRAFYSTGIPFNTIDNENFQIFLKKACPSFKIPTQAATKNVLNKPPYFCLTSDGWSNINKEPLINYMITTPKPIFYKSVNTKKQSYNAENIAKGIEDVMIEAGIN
;
A
#
# COMPACT_ATOMS: atom_id res chain seq x y z
N MET A 1 -24.75 -16.51 14.63
CA MET A 1 -23.98 -15.42 13.98
C MET A 1 -23.71 -15.89 12.57
N GLN A 2 -24.12 -15.15 11.53
CA GLN A 2 -23.82 -15.56 10.15
C GLN A 2 -22.31 -15.56 9.93
N SER A 3 -21.78 -16.68 9.44
CA SER A 3 -20.40 -16.78 8.98
C SER A 3 -20.27 -15.95 7.70
N ILE A 4 -19.25 -15.09 7.65
CA ILE A 4 -18.89 -14.40 6.42
C ILE A 4 -18.39 -15.41 5.38
N SER A 5 -18.75 -15.23 4.11
CA SER A 5 -18.19 -16.05 3.02
C SER A 5 -16.72 -15.68 2.78
N ASN A 6 -15.96 -16.54 2.10
CA ASN A 6 -14.58 -16.21 1.73
C ASN A 6 -14.53 -15.04 0.73
N GLU A 7 -15.51 -14.92 -0.15
CA GLU A 7 -15.62 -13.84 -1.13
C GLU A 7 -15.87 -12.49 -0.43
N ASP A 8 -16.85 -12.43 0.48
CA ASP A 8 -17.15 -11.23 1.25
C ASP A 8 -15.95 -10.82 2.13
N GLN A 9 -15.24 -11.79 2.70
CA GLN A 9 -14.03 -11.54 3.50
C GLN A 9 -12.95 -10.85 2.64
N GLN A 10 -12.69 -11.35 1.44
CA GLN A 10 -11.74 -10.75 0.51
C GLN A 10 -12.18 -9.36 0.03
N GLU A 11 -13.48 -9.14 -0.17
CA GLU A 11 -14.01 -7.84 -0.55
C GLU A 11 -13.84 -6.80 0.56
N LEU A 12 -14.14 -7.17 1.81
CA LEU A 12 -13.97 -6.28 2.97
C LEU A 12 -12.49 -5.93 3.20
N GLU A 13 -11.58 -6.90 3.09
CA GLU A 13 -10.13 -6.66 3.16
C GLU A 13 -9.70 -5.66 2.08
N PHE A 14 -10.12 -5.87 0.83
CA PHE A 14 -9.81 -4.97 -0.27
C PHE A 14 -10.33 -3.53 -0.04
N LEU A 15 -11.55 -3.39 0.48
CA LEU A 15 -12.13 -2.07 0.79
C LEU A 15 -11.38 -1.37 1.92
N LEU A 16 -10.99 -2.11 2.97
CA LEU A 16 -10.24 -1.60 4.10
C LEU A 16 -8.86 -1.09 3.66
N ASP A 17 -8.13 -1.91 2.90
CA ASP A 17 -6.81 -1.53 2.40
C ASP A 17 -6.91 -0.30 1.49
N ARG A 18 -7.88 -0.28 0.58
CA ARG A 18 -8.09 0.87 -0.31
C ARG A 18 -8.39 2.15 0.47
N ALA A 19 -9.17 2.06 1.56
CA ALA A 19 -9.40 3.20 2.44
C ALA A 19 -8.08 3.68 3.05
N PHE A 20 -7.24 2.76 3.54
CA PHE A 20 -5.94 3.10 4.13
C PHE A 20 -5.04 3.83 3.14
N TYR A 21 -4.87 3.25 1.95
CA TYR A 21 -4.06 3.84 0.88
C TYR A 21 -4.58 5.21 0.41
N SER A 22 -5.88 5.30 0.11
CA SER A 22 -6.45 6.52 -0.50
C SER A 22 -6.58 7.70 0.46
N THR A 23 -6.54 7.45 1.77
CA THR A 23 -6.64 8.49 2.81
C THR A 23 -5.35 8.70 3.59
N GLY A 24 -4.29 7.95 3.26
CA GLY A 24 -3.01 8.04 3.95
C GLY A 24 -3.05 7.57 5.40
N ILE A 25 -3.99 6.66 5.76
CA ILE A 25 -4.01 6.04 7.08
C ILE A 25 -2.80 5.09 7.17
N PRO A 26 -1.91 5.24 8.16
CA PRO A 26 -0.78 4.34 8.35
C PRO A 26 -1.23 2.89 8.56
N PHE A 27 -0.57 1.92 7.92
CA PHE A 27 -0.94 0.49 8.05
C PHE A 27 -0.86 -0.05 9.47
N ASN A 28 0.00 0.51 10.33
CA ASN A 28 0.08 0.13 11.75
C ASN A 28 -1.23 0.45 12.52
N THR A 29 -2.16 1.22 11.94
CA THR A 29 -3.49 1.45 12.50
C THR A 29 -4.28 0.14 12.64
N ILE A 30 -4.04 -0.86 11.78
CA ILE A 30 -4.74 -2.15 11.86
C ILE A 30 -4.41 -2.94 13.13
N ASP A 31 -3.22 -2.70 13.69
CA ASP A 31 -2.73 -3.34 14.91
C ASP A 31 -3.16 -2.58 16.18
N ASN A 32 -3.84 -1.43 16.04
CA ASN A 32 -4.36 -0.67 17.17
C ASN A 32 -5.55 -1.40 17.82
N GLU A 33 -5.46 -1.64 19.13
CA GLU A 33 -6.48 -2.40 19.89
C GLU A 33 -7.89 -1.80 19.77
N ASN A 34 -8.03 -0.47 19.90
CA ASN A 34 -9.32 0.19 19.79
C ASN A 34 -9.91 0.08 18.38
N PHE A 35 -9.05 0.14 17.35
CA PHE A 35 -9.47 -0.04 15.96
C PHE A 35 -9.95 -1.47 15.72
N GLN A 36 -9.25 -2.48 16.26
CA GLN A 36 -9.69 -3.87 16.19
C GLN A 36 -11.01 -4.11 16.93
N ILE A 37 -11.17 -3.53 18.13
CA ILE A 37 -12.42 -3.59 18.89
C ILE A 37 -13.56 -2.94 18.10
N PHE A 38 -13.33 -1.78 17.47
CA PHE A 38 -14.32 -1.12 16.62
C PHE A 38 -14.75 -2.02 15.45
N LEU A 39 -13.79 -2.58 14.69
CA LEU A 39 -14.08 -3.48 13.58
C LEU A 39 -14.84 -4.73 14.04
N LYS A 40 -14.47 -5.32 15.18
CA LYS A 40 -15.17 -6.47 15.76
C LYS A 40 -16.57 -6.13 16.27
N LYS A 41 -16.81 -4.93 16.78
CA LYS A 41 -18.16 -4.51 17.18
C LYS A 41 -19.05 -4.23 15.97
N ALA A 42 -18.49 -3.64 14.91
CA ALA A 42 -19.22 -3.37 13.67
C ALA A 42 -19.52 -4.66 12.88
N CYS A 43 -18.53 -5.56 12.77
CA CYS A 43 -18.67 -6.86 12.10
C CYS A 43 -17.89 -7.95 12.85
N PRO A 44 -18.52 -8.67 13.78
CA PRO A 44 -17.83 -9.66 14.62
C PRO A 44 -17.22 -10.83 13.84
N SER A 45 -17.87 -11.24 12.75
CA SER A 45 -17.46 -12.35 11.88
C SER A 45 -16.27 -12.01 10.96
N PHE A 46 -15.96 -10.73 10.75
CA PHE A 46 -14.86 -10.29 9.89
C PHE A 46 -13.51 -10.69 10.49
N LYS A 47 -12.67 -11.41 9.74
CA LYS A 47 -11.29 -11.69 10.15
C LYS A 47 -10.45 -10.46 9.87
N ILE A 48 -9.89 -9.85 10.91
CA ILE A 48 -9.10 -8.62 10.73
C ILE A 48 -7.77 -9.00 10.07
N PRO A 49 -7.40 -8.38 8.93
CA PRO A 49 -6.14 -8.66 8.27
C PRO A 49 -4.96 -8.16 9.10
N THR A 50 -3.81 -8.79 8.92
CA THR A 50 -2.56 -8.27 9.51
C THR A 50 -1.99 -7.15 8.65
N GLN A 51 -1.10 -6.33 9.21
CA GLN A 51 -0.37 -5.31 8.47
C GLN A 51 0.32 -5.85 7.20
N ALA A 52 0.78 -7.11 7.22
CA ALA A 52 1.41 -7.74 6.06
C ALA A 52 0.40 -8.11 4.96
N ALA A 53 -0.83 -8.50 5.33
CA ALA A 53 -1.88 -8.89 4.40
C ALA A 53 -2.54 -7.70 3.68
N THR A 54 -2.53 -6.52 4.32
CA THR A 54 -3.18 -5.28 3.83
C THR A 54 -2.48 -4.60 2.64
N LYS A 55 -1.42 -5.23 2.08
CA LYS A 55 -0.67 -4.72 0.91
C LYS A 55 -1.19 -5.21 -0.44
N ASN A 56 -2.21 -6.08 -0.46
CA ASN A 56 -2.65 -6.81 -1.67
C ASN A 56 -3.59 -6.03 -2.62
N VAL A 57 -3.74 -4.72 -2.44
CA VAL A 57 -4.65 -3.85 -3.23
C VAL A 57 -4.35 -3.86 -4.73
N LEU A 58 -3.14 -4.25 -5.11
CA LEU A 58 -2.66 -4.23 -6.48
C LEU A 58 -3.05 -5.46 -7.29
N ASN A 59 -3.68 -6.49 -6.71
CA ASN A 59 -3.90 -7.79 -7.40
C ASN A 59 -5.09 -7.85 -8.38
N LYS A 60 -5.67 -6.72 -8.83
CA LYS A 60 -6.95 -6.73 -9.59
C LYS A 60 -7.02 -5.99 -10.94
N PRO A 61 -6.23 -4.95 -11.26
CA PRO A 61 -6.39 -4.22 -12.52
C PRO A 61 -5.52 -4.81 -13.64
N PRO A 62 -5.97 -4.79 -14.91
CA PRO A 62 -5.20 -5.30 -16.05
C PRO A 62 -4.01 -4.41 -16.43
N TYR A 63 -3.99 -3.16 -15.94
CA TYR A 63 -2.95 -2.18 -16.24
C TYR A 63 -2.57 -1.40 -15.00
N PHE A 64 -1.28 -1.13 -14.88
CA PHE A 64 -0.69 -0.33 -13.82
C PHE A 64 0.12 0.80 -14.45
N CYS A 65 0.07 1.99 -13.84
CA CYS A 65 1.03 3.05 -14.14
C CYS A 65 1.85 3.32 -12.87
N LEU A 66 3.15 3.06 -12.94
CA LEU A 66 4.10 3.37 -11.87
C LEU A 66 4.80 4.68 -12.21
N THR A 67 4.72 5.65 -11.29
CA THR A 67 5.37 6.95 -11.41
C THR A 67 6.40 7.11 -10.31
N SER A 68 7.64 7.47 -10.68
CA SER A 68 8.68 7.88 -9.74
C SER A 68 8.86 9.40 -9.75
N ASP A 69 8.92 10.02 -8.58
CA ASP A 69 9.20 11.45 -8.42
C ASP A 69 10.41 11.65 -7.49
N GLY A 70 11.46 12.30 -8.00
CA GLY A 70 12.69 12.56 -7.28
C GLY A 70 12.61 13.89 -6.53
N TRP A 71 12.81 13.87 -5.22
CA TRP A 71 12.72 15.03 -4.34
C TRP A 71 13.93 15.14 -3.42
N SER A 72 14.18 16.33 -2.87
CA SER A 72 15.12 16.52 -1.75
C SER A 72 14.37 17.20 -0.61
N ASN A 73 14.30 16.55 0.55
CA ASN A 73 13.55 17.10 1.68
C ASN A 73 14.23 18.35 2.27
N ILE A 74 13.60 18.98 3.27
CA ILE A 74 14.14 20.18 3.94
C ILE A 74 15.54 19.96 4.56
N ASN A 75 15.91 18.70 4.83
CA ASN A 75 17.21 18.31 5.35
C ASN A 75 18.22 17.95 4.23
N LYS A 76 17.87 18.18 2.96
CA LYS A 76 18.65 17.81 1.77
C LYS A 76 18.89 16.31 1.61
N GLU A 77 18.02 15.49 2.22
CA GLU A 77 18.06 14.06 2.01
C GLU A 77 17.38 13.72 0.68
N PRO A 78 18.05 12.94 -0.18
CA PRO A 78 17.50 12.54 -1.46
C PRO A 78 16.41 11.48 -1.27
N LEU A 79 15.21 11.76 -1.76
CA LEU A 79 14.04 10.89 -1.68
C LEU A 79 13.52 10.56 -3.09
N ILE A 80 13.01 9.36 -3.28
CA ILE A 80 12.20 9.01 -4.45
C ILE A 80 10.83 8.55 -3.96
N ASN A 81 9.78 9.22 -4.42
CA ASN A 81 8.40 8.85 -4.20
C ASN A 81 7.95 7.92 -5.33
N TYR A 82 7.26 6.85 -4.97
CA TYR A 82 6.63 5.93 -5.91
C TYR A 82 5.13 5.99 -5.76
N MET A 83 4.44 6.21 -6.87
CA MET A 83 2.98 6.18 -6.95
C MET A 83 2.56 5.09 -7.91
N ILE A 84 1.59 4.27 -7.52
CA ILE A 84 0.99 3.24 -8.38
C ILE A 84 -0.42 3.69 -8.70
N THR A 85 -0.72 3.82 -9.98
CA THR A 85 -2.03 4.27 -10.47
C THR A 85 -2.77 3.11 -11.08
N THR A 86 -3.93 2.81 -10.51
CA THR A 86 -4.87 1.83 -11.03
C THR A 86 -6.29 2.29 -10.75
N PRO A 87 -7.15 2.41 -11.78
CA PRO A 87 -7.89 3.63 -12.17
C PRO A 87 -7.77 4.94 -11.33
N LYS A 88 -7.52 4.88 -10.02
CA LYS A 88 -7.14 5.98 -9.13
C LYS A 88 -5.66 5.88 -8.71
N PRO A 89 -4.97 7.01 -8.54
CA PRO A 89 -3.59 7.03 -8.06
C PRO A 89 -3.50 6.67 -6.59
N ILE A 90 -2.46 5.91 -6.22
CA ILE A 90 -2.12 5.53 -4.85
C ILE A 90 -0.67 5.93 -4.58
N PHE A 91 -0.43 6.63 -3.47
CA PHE A 91 0.92 6.81 -2.96
C PHE A 91 1.40 5.49 -2.36
N TYR A 92 2.45 4.90 -2.95
CA TYR A 92 2.93 3.58 -2.53
C TYR A 92 3.97 3.69 -1.44
N LYS A 93 5.07 4.43 -1.68
CA LYS A 93 6.11 4.69 -0.67
C LYS A 93 7.03 5.84 -1.05
N SER A 94 7.76 6.36 -0.07
CA SER A 94 8.93 7.21 -0.26
C SER A 94 10.20 6.47 0.19
N VAL A 95 11.27 6.53 -0.59
CA VAL A 95 12.54 5.86 -0.30
C VAL A 95 13.66 6.88 -0.25
N ASN A 96 14.44 6.89 0.83
CA ASN A 96 15.67 7.67 0.91
C ASN A 96 16.79 6.95 0.16
N THR A 97 17.40 7.60 -0.83
CA THR A 97 18.42 7.00 -1.68
C THR A 97 19.80 6.94 -1.02
N LYS A 98 19.95 7.45 0.21
CA LYS A 98 21.20 7.43 1.00
C LYS A 98 22.41 7.96 0.24
N LYS A 99 22.22 9.00 -0.59
CA LYS A 99 23.23 9.62 -1.48
C LYS A 99 23.62 8.79 -2.70
N GLN A 100 22.87 7.76 -3.08
CA GLN A 100 22.99 7.17 -4.42
C GLN A 100 22.61 8.21 -5.47
N SER A 101 23.37 8.23 -6.57
CA SER A 101 23.16 9.12 -7.70
C SER A 101 21.84 8.82 -8.41
N TYR A 102 21.10 9.85 -8.82
CA TYR A 102 19.90 9.75 -9.66
C TYR A 102 20.26 9.44 -11.13
N ASN A 103 21.03 8.38 -11.36
CA ASN A 103 21.34 7.90 -12.70
C ASN A 103 20.24 6.95 -13.21
N ALA A 104 20.23 6.71 -14.51
CA ALA A 104 19.20 5.88 -15.15
C ALA A 104 19.14 4.46 -14.54
N GLU A 105 20.30 3.88 -14.20
CA GLU A 105 20.41 2.54 -13.63
C GLU A 105 19.73 2.44 -12.25
N ASN A 106 20.00 3.39 -11.35
CA ASN A 106 19.43 3.38 -10.00
C ASN A 106 17.93 3.65 -10.02
N ILE A 107 17.45 4.52 -10.93
CA ILE A 107 16.01 4.76 -11.10
C ILE A 107 15.32 3.50 -11.65
N ALA A 108 15.89 2.88 -12.69
CA ALA A 108 15.35 1.65 -13.26
C ALA A 108 15.28 0.52 -12.22
N LYS A 109 16.36 0.35 -11.43
CA LYS A 109 16.40 -0.62 -10.34
C LYS A 109 15.36 -0.33 -9.26
N GLY A 110 15.19 0.93 -8.89
CA GLY A 110 14.17 1.33 -7.91
C GLY A 110 12.74 1.02 -8.38
N ILE A 111 12.45 1.24 -9.65
CA ILE A 111 11.18 0.87 -10.29
C ILE A 111 10.99 -0.65 -10.27
N GLU A 112 12.01 -1.44 -10.65
CA GLU A 112 11.97 -2.91 -10.63
C GLU A 112 11.71 -3.44 -9.21
N ASP A 113 12.45 -2.96 -8.22
CA ASP A 113 12.29 -3.37 -6.82
C ASP A 113 10.86 -3.04 -6.31
N VAL A 114 10.28 -1.89 -6.73
CA VAL A 114 8.90 -1.52 -6.42
C VAL A 114 7.89 -2.45 -7.09
N MET A 115 8.10 -2.80 -8.36
CA MET A 115 7.23 -3.73 -9.09
C MET A 115 7.19 -5.11 -8.41
N ILE A 116 8.36 -5.64 -8.03
CA ILE A 116 8.48 -6.92 -7.32
C ILE A 116 7.78 -6.86 -5.96
N GLU A 117 8.02 -5.82 -5.15
CA GLU A 117 7.35 -5.67 -3.84
C GLU A 117 5.83 -5.52 -3.98
N ALA A 118 5.39 -4.85 -5.04
CA ALA A 118 3.99 -4.62 -5.37
C ALA A 118 3.28 -5.84 -5.99
N GLY A 119 4.02 -6.89 -6.37
CA GLY A 119 3.48 -8.05 -7.09
C GLY A 119 3.05 -7.75 -8.53
N ILE A 120 3.67 -6.76 -9.17
CA ILE A 120 3.43 -6.38 -10.56
C ILE A 120 4.48 -7.10 -11.43
N ASN A 121 4.03 -8.00 -12.32
CA ASN A 121 4.86 -8.80 -13.22
C ASN A 121 4.71 -8.37 -14.68
#